data_AF-A0A7V9MP25-F1
#
_entry.id   AF-A0A7V9MP25-F1
#
_cell.length_a   1.000
_cell.length_b   1.000
_cell.length_c   1.000
_cell.angle_alpha   90.00
_cell.angle_beta   90.00
_cell.angle_gamma   90.00
#
_symmetry.space_group_name_H-M   'P 1'
#
loop_
_entity.id
_entity.type
_entity.pdbx_description
1 polymer ?
#
loop_
_entity_poly.entity_id
_entity_poly.type
_entity_poly.pdbx_seq_one_letter_code
_entity_poly.pdbx_strand_id
1 'polypeptide(L)'
;MTTENGKTAKGSNQKTEIKRTNTNKKMQTDPLEFWNKYELISSSKTYVPSRIKSKVCRYCDRTDKETTFNQITHLLPELIGENDILTFDECDICNKLFSDYESSFSIFIRPYITLLGVKGKKKVPIFQSRTVDRNEKTRTTLAHREGNQKELHIQTLDDYTINTDTKTVDIVFRKPPFIPLKVYKSLLKIGLSLLPTEFDKFNKESFAWLTNRQDDLSFITHAFVSTLKRRCFTTPSADLYKAKNIFTDKQEFPEYILIVCFANQIVQIFLPFSDELKDVTNGKRQLVLNLFPGVAYDKIEEPQTLEIKYFNLSIGTSITENHKISFSYEDAVINIPPK
;
A
#
# COMPACT_ATOMS: atom_id res chain seq x y z
N MET A 1 6.14 55.88 11.35
CA MET A 1 7.38 55.59 10.58
C MET A 1 8.24 54.75 11.51
N THR A 2 8.49 53.45 11.34
CA THR A 2 8.65 52.54 10.18
C THR A 2 8.49 51.12 10.75
N THR A 3 7.45 50.36 10.36
CA THR A 3 7.44 49.22 9.41
C THR A 3 8.32 48.00 9.77
N GLU A 4 7.62 46.86 9.79
CA GLU A 4 8.06 45.46 9.91
C GLU A 4 9.17 45.06 8.93
N ASN A 5 9.94 44.02 9.29
CA ASN A 5 10.07 42.85 8.41
C ASN A 5 10.70 41.65 9.14
N GLY A 6 9.94 40.55 9.18
CA GLY A 6 10.42 39.23 9.53
C GLY A 6 11.36 38.66 8.45
N LYS A 7 12.26 37.78 8.88
CA LYS A 7 12.99 36.89 7.98
C LYS A 7 12.70 35.44 8.37
N THR A 8 11.79 34.87 7.61
CA THR A 8 11.55 33.45 7.41
C THR A 8 12.84 32.71 7.00
N ALA A 9 13.14 31.62 7.70
CA ALA A 9 14.16 30.66 7.33
C ALA A 9 13.74 29.91 6.06
N LYS A 10 14.59 29.95 5.03
CA LYS A 10 14.43 29.18 3.80
C LYS A 10 14.79 27.72 4.07
N GLY A 11 13.79 26.85 4.18
CA GLY A 11 13.97 25.40 4.05
C GLY A 11 14.14 25.05 2.57
N SER A 12 15.30 24.53 2.21
CA SER A 12 15.62 24.07 0.87
C SER A 12 14.97 22.70 0.60
N ASN A 13 13.77 22.71 0.03
CA ASN A 13 13.19 21.51 -0.59
C ASN A 13 13.93 21.23 -1.91
N GLN A 14 14.92 20.33 -1.87
CA GLN A 14 15.41 19.70 -3.10
C GLN A 14 14.33 18.73 -3.61
N LYS A 15 13.52 19.21 -4.55
CA LYS A 15 12.70 18.35 -5.40
C LYS A 15 13.63 17.48 -6.24
N THR A 16 13.74 16.20 -5.90
CA THR A 16 14.35 15.21 -6.80
C THR A 16 13.37 14.99 -7.95
N GLU A 17 13.59 15.72 -9.03
CA GLU A 17 12.81 15.62 -10.26
C GLU A 17 13.18 14.31 -10.96
N ILE A 18 12.32 13.30 -10.83
CA ILE A 18 12.45 12.03 -11.57
C ILE A 18 12.28 12.38 -13.05
N LYS A 19 13.40 12.46 -13.79
CA LYS A 19 13.37 12.59 -15.26
C LYS A 19 12.59 11.40 -15.84
N ARG A 20 11.39 11.69 -16.32
CA ARG A 20 10.60 10.76 -17.13
C ARG A 20 11.33 10.52 -18.44
N THR A 21 12.04 9.40 -18.57
CA THR A 21 12.29 8.83 -19.89
C THR A 21 11.02 8.13 -20.34
N ASN A 22 10.27 8.81 -21.21
CA ASN A 22 9.13 8.23 -21.91
C ASN A 22 9.66 7.26 -22.95
N THR A 23 10.08 6.08 -22.51
CA THR A 23 10.51 5.00 -23.38
C THR A 23 9.48 3.88 -23.28
N ASN A 24 8.61 3.78 -24.28
CA ASN A 24 7.88 2.56 -24.66
C ASN A 24 8.86 1.45 -25.12
N LYS A 25 10.01 1.31 -24.44
CA LYS A 25 11.00 0.29 -24.74
C LYS A 25 10.58 -0.93 -23.95
N LYS A 26 10.17 -2.00 -24.65
CA LYS A 26 10.00 -3.33 -24.05
C LYS A 26 11.33 -3.66 -23.35
N MET A 27 11.36 -3.54 -22.02
CA MET A 27 12.53 -3.88 -21.23
C MET A 27 12.47 -5.39 -21.02
N GLN A 28 13.38 -6.12 -21.66
CA GLN A 28 13.54 -7.54 -21.42
C GLN A 28 14.34 -7.68 -20.11
N THR A 29 13.63 -7.72 -18.99
CA THR A 29 14.23 -7.96 -17.68
C THR A 29 14.34 -9.46 -17.44
N ASP A 30 15.47 -9.91 -16.91
CA ASP A 30 15.58 -11.26 -16.36
C ASP A 30 14.50 -11.42 -15.27
N PRO A 31 13.56 -12.38 -15.42
CA PRO A 31 12.50 -12.58 -14.42
C PRO A 31 13.06 -12.95 -13.05
N LEU A 32 14.32 -13.37 -12.95
CA LEU A 32 15.00 -13.69 -11.70
C LEU A 32 15.84 -12.53 -11.13
N GLU A 33 15.94 -11.39 -11.83
CA GLU A 33 16.79 -10.26 -11.44
C GLU A 33 16.51 -9.79 -10.00
N PHE A 34 15.23 -9.76 -9.60
CA PHE A 34 14.83 -9.39 -8.25
C PHE A 34 15.50 -10.29 -7.20
N TRP A 35 15.39 -11.61 -7.33
CA TRP A 35 15.96 -12.56 -6.36
C TRP A 35 17.49 -12.68 -6.43
N ASN A 36 18.08 -12.29 -7.56
CA ASN A 36 19.54 -12.14 -7.65
C ASN A 36 20.04 -10.96 -6.79
N LYS A 37 19.25 -9.90 -6.64
CA LYS A 37 19.61 -8.68 -5.90
C LYS A 37 19.12 -8.67 -4.45
N TYR A 38 18.02 -9.37 -4.17
CA TYR A 38 17.34 -9.32 -2.89
C TYR A 38 17.20 -10.71 -2.27
N GLU A 39 17.35 -10.80 -0.96
CA GLU A 39 17.09 -12.00 -0.17
C GLU A 39 15.91 -11.80 0.76
N LEU A 40 15.12 -12.85 0.96
CA LEU A 40 14.00 -12.84 1.90
C LEU A 40 14.55 -12.94 3.32
N ILE A 41 14.28 -11.93 4.15
CA ILE A 41 14.75 -11.91 5.55
C ILE A 41 13.63 -12.22 6.55
N SER A 42 12.37 -12.01 6.17
CA SER A 42 11.21 -12.27 7.03
C SER A 42 9.94 -12.44 6.19
N SER A 43 9.05 -13.33 6.63
CA SER A 43 7.76 -13.57 5.97
C SER A 43 6.67 -13.72 7.03
N SER A 44 5.52 -13.11 6.77
CA SER A 44 4.33 -13.25 7.61
C SER A 44 3.82 -14.70 7.67
N LYS A 45 4.15 -15.53 6.67
CA LYS A 45 3.75 -16.95 6.61
C LYS A 45 4.53 -17.82 7.59
N THR A 46 5.74 -17.41 7.95
CA THR A 46 6.62 -18.11 8.90
C THR A 46 6.85 -17.30 10.17
N TYR A 47 6.11 -16.20 10.34
CA TYR A 47 6.27 -15.31 11.49
C TYR A 47 5.78 -15.99 12.76
N VAL A 48 6.64 -16.04 13.77
CA VAL A 48 6.31 -16.59 15.08
C VAL A 48 6.33 -15.45 16.09
N PRO A 49 5.17 -15.04 16.63
CA PRO A 49 5.14 -13.95 17.59
C PRO A 49 5.76 -14.34 18.92
N SER A 50 6.44 -13.39 19.57
CA SER A 50 6.72 -13.49 21.01
C SER A 50 5.40 -13.51 21.77
N ARG A 51 5.08 -14.60 22.46
CA ARG A 51 3.86 -14.70 23.28
C ARG A 51 3.91 -13.86 24.56
N ILE A 52 5.05 -13.26 24.85
CA ILE A 52 5.26 -12.38 26.01
C ILE A 52 5.06 -10.95 25.55
N LYS A 53 4.11 -10.25 26.17
CA LYS A 53 3.90 -8.81 25.95
C LYS A 53 5.17 -8.06 26.35
N SER A 54 5.66 -7.23 25.43
CA SER A 54 6.79 -6.35 25.72
C SER A 54 6.39 -5.35 26.80
N LYS A 55 7.34 -5.02 27.68
CA LYS A 55 7.18 -3.89 28.63
C LYS A 55 7.55 -2.55 28.01
N VAL A 56 8.09 -2.56 26.79
CA VAL A 56 8.53 -1.38 26.04
C VAL A 56 7.97 -1.46 24.62
N CYS A 57 7.29 -0.42 24.18
CA CYS A 57 6.71 -0.38 22.85
C CYS A 57 7.83 -0.27 21.82
N ARG A 58 7.91 -1.21 20.88
CA ARG A 58 8.92 -1.21 19.82
C ARG A 58 8.88 0.03 18.93
N TYR A 59 7.72 0.66 18.81
CA TYR A 59 7.50 1.79 17.91
C TYR A 59 7.73 3.15 18.57
N CYS A 60 7.45 3.28 19.87
CA CYS A 60 7.56 4.56 20.57
C CYS A 60 8.44 4.58 21.81
N ASP A 61 9.10 3.46 22.13
CA ASP A 61 10.01 3.28 23.26
C ASP A 61 9.38 3.56 24.64
N ARG A 62 8.07 3.81 24.70
CA ARG A 62 7.33 4.01 25.95
C ARG A 62 7.20 2.70 26.71
N THR A 63 7.36 2.80 28.02
CA THR A 63 7.25 1.69 28.96
C THR A 63 5.80 1.43 29.39
N ASP A 64 5.56 0.31 30.06
CA ASP A 64 4.29 -0.03 30.73
C ASP A 64 3.85 0.97 31.83
N LYS A 65 4.71 1.92 32.20
CA LYS A 65 4.39 3.05 33.09
C LYS A 65 3.80 4.25 32.33
N GLU A 66 4.06 4.36 31.04
CA GLU A 66 3.67 5.49 30.20
C GLU A 66 2.55 5.15 29.21
N THR A 67 2.33 3.87 28.96
CA THR A 67 1.32 3.36 28.04
C THR A 67 0.84 1.97 28.45
N THR A 68 -0.22 1.48 27.80
CA THR A 68 -0.81 0.16 28.04
C THR A 68 -0.66 -0.72 26.81
N PHE A 69 -0.73 -2.04 27.01
CA PHE A 69 -0.68 -3.05 25.97
C PHE A 69 -1.93 -3.93 26.06
N ASN A 70 -3.11 -3.31 26.17
CA ASN A 70 -4.36 -4.02 26.40
C ASN A 70 -4.97 -4.52 25.08
N GLN A 71 -4.66 -3.88 23.96
CA GLN A 71 -5.18 -4.24 22.65
C GLN A 71 -4.44 -5.44 22.05
N ILE A 72 -5.16 -6.19 21.23
CA ILE A 72 -4.59 -7.23 20.38
C ILE A 72 -4.19 -6.55 19.07
N THR A 73 -2.88 -6.51 18.81
CA THR A 73 -2.33 -5.85 17.63
C THR A 73 -1.98 -6.89 16.58
N HIS A 74 -2.28 -6.57 15.31
CA HIS A 74 -2.04 -7.48 14.20
C HIS A 74 -0.84 -7.00 13.39
N LEU A 75 0.01 -7.94 12.95
CA LEU A 75 1.09 -7.67 12.01
C LEU A 75 0.52 -7.23 10.66
N LEU A 76 -0.45 -7.99 10.14
CA LEU A 76 -1.21 -7.66 8.94
C LEU A 76 -2.60 -7.14 9.32
N PRO A 77 -3.03 -5.97 8.82
CA PRO A 77 -4.33 -5.45 9.18
C PRO A 77 -5.44 -6.33 8.61
N GLU A 78 -6.47 -6.65 9.40
CA GLU A 78 -7.58 -7.50 8.96
C GLU A 78 -8.39 -6.87 7.80
N LEU A 79 -8.15 -5.60 7.46
CA LEU A 79 -8.76 -4.90 6.32
C LEU A 79 -8.31 -5.44 4.96
N ILE A 80 -7.13 -6.06 4.87
CA ILE A 80 -6.63 -6.72 3.64
C ILE A 80 -7.03 -8.20 3.56
N GLY A 81 -7.67 -8.74 4.59
CA GLY A 81 -8.14 -10.12 4.65
C GLY A 81 -7.99 -10.72 6.04
N GLU A 82 -8.81 -11.71 6.33
CA GLU A 82 -8.78 -12.47 7.57
C GLU A 82 -7.40 -13.12 7.80
N ASN A 83 -6.84 -12.87 8.97
CA ASN A 83 -5.57 -13.43 9.42
C ASN A 83 -5.47 -13.34 10.96
N ASP A 84 -4.61 -14.16 11.53
CA ASP A 84 -4.38 -14.35 12.96
C ASP A 84 -2.91 -14.08 13.34
N ILE A 85 -2.20 -13.29 12.52
CA ILE A 85 -0.79 -12.96 12.71
C ILE A 85 -0.69 -11.77 13.67
N LEU A 86 -0.53 -12.07 14.95
CA LEU A 86 -0.50 -11.09 16.03
C LEU A 86 0.91 -10.57 16.31
N THR A 87 0.99 -9.40 16.95
CA THR A 87 2.22 -8.87 17.57
C THR A 87 1.96 -8.50 19.02
N PHE A 88 3.01 -8.40 19.83
CA PHE A 88 2.90 -8.14 21.27
C PHE A 88 3.88 -7.06 21.76
N ASP A 89 4.40 -6.28 20.82
CA ASP A 89 5.40 -5.23 20.99
C ASP A 89 4.86 -3.83 20.61
N GLU A 90 3.55 -3.70 20.39
CA GLU A 90 2.84 -2.48 20.02
C GLU A 90 1.91 -2.03 21.17
N CYS A 91 2.09 -0.80 21.66
CA CYS A 91 1.23 -0.25 22.71
C CYS A 91 -0.08 0.33 22.14
N ASP A 92 -1.06 0.53 23.01
CA ASP A 92 -2.40 1.03 22.65
C ASP A 92 -2.37 2.43 22.00
N ILE A 93 -1.37 3.27 22.35
CA ILE A 93 -1.21 4.59 21.71
C ILE A 93 -0.76 4.46 20.25
N CYS A 94 0.24 3.61 19.99
CA CYS A 94 0.69 3.33 18.63
C CYS A 94 -0.39 2.60 17.83
N ASN A 95 -1.12 1.66 18.46
CA ASN A 95 -2.21 0.96 17.81
C ASN A 95 -3.32 1.89 17.35
N LYS A 96 -3.70 2.85 18.20
CA LYS A 96 -4.66 3.90 17.81
C LYS A 96 -4.17 4.75 16.65
N LEU A 97 -2.88 5.11 16.63
CA LEU A 97 -2.27 5.87 15.53
C LEU A 97 -2.28 5.06 14.22
N PHE A 98 -1.90 3.79 14.27
CA PHE A 98 -1.85 2.93 13.09
C PHE A 98 -3.27 2.60 12.58
N SER A 99 -4.26 2.50 13.46
CA SER A 99 -5.68 2.37 13.08
C SER A 99 -6.20 3.57 12.28
N ASP A 100 -5.73 4.79 12.60
CA ASP A 100 -6.04 5.99 11.81
C ASP A 100 -5.38 5.93 10.41
N TYR A 101 -4.15 5.40 10.32
CA TYR A 101 -3.49 5.20 9.03
C TYR A 101 -4.26 4.19 8.16
N GLU A 102 -4.62 3.06 8.77
CA GLU A 102 -5.37 1.98 8.16
C GLU A 102 -6.71 2.42 7.59
N SER A 103 -7.32 3.46 8.15
CA SER A 103 -8.57 4.03 7.63
C SER A 103 -8.42 4.54 6.19
N SER A 104 -7.30 5.22 5.88
CA SER A 104 -6.99 5.64 4.49
C SER A 104 -6.64 4.44 3.61
N PHE A 105 -5.90 3.46 4.14
CA PHE A 105 -5.53 2.26 3.39
C PHE A 105 -6.76 1.43 3.00
N SER A 106 -7.71 1.27 3.92
CA SER A 106 -9.00 0.64 3.72
C SER A 106 -9.78 1.28 2.58
N ILE A 107 -9.81 2.61 2.48
CA ILE A 107 -10.44 3.33 1.35
C ILE A 107 -9.70 3.06 0.03
N PHE A 108 -8.37 3.10 0.07
CA PHE A 108 -7.52 2.92 -1.10
C PHE A 108 -7.77 1.58 -1.81
N ILE A 109 -7.93 0.49 -1.04
CA ILE A 109 -8.08 -0.88 -1.57
C ILE A 109 -9.52 -1.39 -1.69
N ARG A 110 -10.49 -0.68 -1.10
CA ARG A 110 -11.87 -1.18 -0.91
C ARG A 110 -12.51 -1.80 -2.17
N PRO A 111 -12.38 -1.21 -3.38
CA PRO A 111 -12.97 -1.79 -4.59
C PRO A 111 -12.54 -3.24 -4.81
N TYR A 112 -11.24 -3.54 -4.68
CA TYR A 112 -10.69 -4.87 -4.92
C TYR A 112 -11.13 -5.89 -3.87
N ILE A 113 -11.06 -5.52 -2.58
CA ILE A 113 -11.49 -6.38 -1.46
C ILE A 113 -12.97 -6.76 -1.63
N THR A 114 -13.81 -5.78 -1.97
CA THR A 114 -15.25 -5.99 -2.15
C THR A 114 -15.54 -6.85 -3.37
N LEU A 115 -15.00 -6.49 -4.54
CA LEU A 115 -15.24 -7.22 -5.79
C LEU A 115 -14.91 -8.70 -5.67
N LEU A 116 -13.78 -9.01 -5.04
CA LEU A 116 -13.25 -10.37 -4.92
C LEU A 116 -13.75 -11.13 -3.70
N GLY A 117 -14.63 -10.52 -2.89
CA GLY A 117 -15.25 -11.23 -1.76
C GLY A 117 -14.27 -11.54 -0.64
N VAL A 118 -13.19 -10.78 -0.51
CA VAL A 118 -12.20 -10.99 0.55
C VAL A 118 -12.81 -10.57 1.88
N LYS A 119 -12.98 -11.54 2.78
CA LYS A 119 -13.52 -11.32 4.12
C LYS A 119 -12.45 -10.64 4.98
N GLY A 120 -12.83 -9.56 5.65
CA GLY A 120 -12.09 -9.09 6.82
C GLY A 120 -12.57 -9.80 8.08
N LYS A 121 -12.38 -9.19 9.25
CA LYS A 121 -12.70 -9.76 10.57
C LYS A 121 -14.08 -10.43 10.70
N LYS A 122 -15.13 -9.87 10.08
CA LYS A 122 -16.53 -10.34 10.27
C LYS A 122 -17.26 -10.65 8.97
N LYS A 123 -16.99 -9.87 7.92
CA LYS A 123 -17.72 -9.93 6.66
C LYS A 123 -16.89 -9.34 5.54
N VAL A 124 -17.33 -9.57 4.30
CA VAL A 124 -16.84 -8.80 3.16
C VAL A 124 -17.30 -7.34 3.34
N PRO A 125 -16.37 -6.37 3.30
CA PRO A 125 -16.75 -4.97 3.40
C PRO A 125 -17.51 -4.53 2.15
N ILE A 126 -18.48 -3.63 2.33
CA ILE A 126 -19.23 -3.01 1.24
C ILE A 126 -18.43 -1.79 0.76
N PHE A 127 -18.32 -1.61 -0.55
CA PHE A 127 -17.81 -0.36 -1.11
C PHE A 127 -18.94 0.67 -1.15
N GLN A 128 -18.60 1.89 -0.74
CA GLN A 128 -19.49 3.04 -0.75
C GLN A 128 -18.74 4.22 -1.34
N SER A 129 -19.28 4.80 -2.42
CA SER A 129 -18.68 5.98 -3.05
C SER A 129 -18.81 7.22 -2.17
N ARG A 130 -18.09 8.29 -2.52
CA ARG A 130 -18.47 9.64 -2.06
C ARG A 130 -19.83 10.04 -2.62
N THR A 131 -20.55 10.87 -1.87
CA THR A 131 -21.84 11.46 -2.25
C THR A 131 -21.64 12.77 -3.00
N VAL A 132 -22.60 13.11 -3.87
CA VAL A 132 -22.78 14.45 -4.44
C VAL A 132 -23.63 15.28 -3.48
N ASP A 133 -23.20 16.52 -3.20
CA ASP A 133 -23.90 17.50 -2.35
C ASP A 133 -24.37 16.95 -0.98
N ARG A 134 -23.60 16.02 -0.41
CA ARG A 134 -23.90 15.33 0.86
C ARG A 134 -25.25 14.60 0.88
N ASN A 135 -25.78 14.23 -0.28
CA ASN A 135 -27.03 13.49 -0.38
C ASN A 135 -26.75 11.98 -0.38
N GLU A 136 -27.15 11.24 0.66
CA GLU A 136 -26.89 9.80 0.76
C GLU A 136 -27.57 8.96 -0.35
N LYS A 137 -28.63 9.48 -0.98
CA LYS A 137 -29.25 8.83 -2.15
C LYS A 137 -28.33 8.82 -3.38
N THR A 138 -27.22 9.56 -3.31
CA THR A 138 -26.22 9.70 -4.38
C THR A 138 -25.06 8.70 -4.26
N ARG A 139 -25.21 7.69 -3.40
CA ARG A 139 -24.13 6.77 -3.11
C ARG A 139 -24.18 5.57 -4.04
N THR A 140 -23.15 5.42 -4.87
CA THR A 140 -22.87 4.16 -5.56
C THR A 140 -22.37 3.15 -4.53
N THR A 141 -23.00 1.97 -4.51
CA THR A 141 -22.60 0.89 -3.60
C THR A 141 -22.30 -0.38 -4.37
N LEU A 142 -21.28 -1.10 -3.91
CA LEU A 142 -20.97 -2.45 -4.39
C LEU A 142 -20.96 -3.39 -3.19
N ALA A 143 -21.70 -4.48 -3.28
CA ALA A 143 -21.71 -5.55 -2.31
C ALA A 143 -21.35 -6.88 -2.98
N HIS A 144 -20.61 -7.71 -2.25
CA HIS A 144 -20.41 -9.12 -2.59
C HIS A 144 -21.44 -9.95 -1.84
N ARG A 145 -22.18 -10.79 -2.57
CA ARG A 145 -23.22 -11.68 -2.04
C ARG A 145 -22.77 -13.13 -2.14
N GLU A 146 -23.55 -14.03 -1.55
CA GLU A 146 -23.28 -15.46 -1.64
C GLU A 146 -23.28 -15.95 -3.10
N GLY A 147 -22.60 -17.07 -3.36
CA GLY A 147 -22.47 -17.60 -4.72
C GLY A 147 -21.62 -16.73 -5.67
N ASN A 148 -20.72 -15.89 -5.13
CA ASN A 148 -19.84 -15.01 -5.92
C ASN A 148 -20.63 -13.97 -6.75
N GLN A 149 -21.86 -13.64 -6.35
CA GLN A 149 -22.67 -12.61 -6.99
C GLN A 149 -22.21 -11.22 -6.53
N LYS A 150 -22.15 -10.25 -7.45
CA LYS A 150 -21.84 -8.86 -7.16
C LYS A 150 -23.07 -8.02 -7.44
N GLU A 151 -23.44 -7.21 -6.47
CA GLU A 151 -24.57 -6.30 -6.56
C GLU A 151 -24.04 -4.88 -6.58
N LEU A 152 -24.23 -4.19 -7.69
CA LEU A 152 -23.81 -2.82 -7.90
C LEU A 152 -25.05 -1.94 -8.03
N HIS A 153 -25.20 -1.00 -7.10
CA HIS A 153 -26.19 0.07 -7.19
C HIS A 153 -25.45 1.32 -7.62
N ILE A 154 -25.70 1.77 -8.85
CA ILE A 154 -25.12 2.99 -9.41
C ILE A 154 -26.11 4.14 -9.28
N GLN A 155 -25.61 5.30 -8.88
CA GLN A 155 -26.43 6.50 -8.83
C GLN A 155 -26.60 7.14 -10.22
N THR A 156 -25.49 7.36 -10.92
CA THR A 156 -25.49 8.08 -12.20
C THR A 156 -25.06 7.16 -13.33
N LEU A 157 -25.55 7.44 -14.54
CA LEU A 157 -25.14 6.70 -15.73
C LEU A 157 -23.64 6.90 -16.04
N ASP A 158 -23.01 7.93 -15.48
CA ASP A 158 -21.57 8.20 -15.67
C ASP A 158 -20.65 7.27 -14.86
N ASP A 159 -21.21 6.52 -13.89
CA ASP A 159 -20.42 5.59 -13.07
C ASP A 159 -20.13 4.27 -13.78
N TYR A 160 -20.70 4.05 -14.96
CA TYR A 160 -20.43 2.87 -15.75
C TYR A 160 -20.48 3.14 -17.25
N THR A 161 -19.87 2.25 -18.03
CA THR A 161 -20.01 2.23 -19.49
C THR A 161 -20.04 0.79 -19.94
N ILE A 162 -21.05 0.43 -20.73
CA ILE A 162 -21.15 -0.90 -21.36
C ILE A 162 -20.83 -0.74 -22.83
N ASN A 163 -19.81 -1.45 -23.31
CA ASN A 163 -19.49 -1.55 -24.71
C ASN A 163 -19.80 -2.98 -25.18
N THR A 164 -20.84 -3.11 -26.01
CA THR A 164 -21.32 -4.38 -26.54
C THR A 164 -20.42 -4.96 -27.62
N ASP A 165 -19.70 -4.11 -28.36
CA ASP A 165 -18.82 -4.52 -29.45
C ASP A 165 -17.55 -5.18 -28.90
N THR A 166 -16.96 -4.58 -27.86
CA THR A 166 -15.78 -5.12 -27.18
C THR A 166 -16.14 -6.08 -26.05
N LYS A 167 -17.43 -6.28 -25.77
CA LYS A 167 -17.97 -7.03 -24.62
C LYS A 167 -17.31 -6.65 -23.29
N THR A 168 -17.26 -5.36 -23.01
CA THR A 168 -16.67 -4.82 -21.78
C THR A 168 -17.63 -3.95 -20.98
N VAL A 169 -17.52 -4.02 -19.66
CA VAL A 169 -18.16 -3.10 -18.71
C VAL A 169 -17.07 -2.37 -17.93
N ASP A 170 -17.10 -1.05 -18.00
CA ASP A 170 -16.27 -0.19 -17.18
C ASP A 170 -17.08 0.30 -15.99
N ILE A 171 -16.49 0.28 -14.79
CA ILE A 171 -17.08 0.83 -13.57
C ILE A 171 -16.13 1.86 -12.98
N VAL A 172 -16.65 3.05 -12.65
CA VAL A 172 -15.91 4.14 -12.01
C VAL A 172 -16.22 4.16 -10.51
N PHE A 173 -15.26 3.72 -9.70
CA PHE A 173 -15.32 3.78 -8.25
C PHE A 173 -14.88 5.16 -7.77
N ARG A 174 -15.85 6.01 -7.42
CA ARG A 174 -15.60 7.33 -6.80
C ARG A 174 -15.26 7.17 -5.32
N LYS A 175 -14.00 6.88 -5.00
CA LYS A 175 -13.56 6.64 -3.61
C LYS A 175 -13.90 7.83 -2.71
N PRO A 176 -14.29 7.59 -1.43
CA PRO A 176 -14.28 8.61 -0.40
C PRO A 176 -12.91 9.30 -0.27
N PRO A 177 -12.84 10.49 0.33
CA PRO A 177 -11.57 11.16 0.56
C PRO A 177 -10.64 10.32 1.47
N PHE A 178 -9.35 10.29 1.16
CA PHE A 178 -8.32 9.61 1.97
C PHE A 178 -6.98 10.34 1.88
N ILE A 179 -6.06 10.04 2.78
CA ILE A 179 -4.72 10.64 2.81
C ILE A 179 -3.70 9.60 2.30
N PRO A 180 -3.07 9.79 1.12
CA PRO A 180 -2.13 8.82 0.56
C PRO A 180 -0.94 8.50 1.48
N LEU A 181 -0.42 9.48 2.21
CA LEU A 181 0.66 9.26 3.17
C LEU A 181 0.29 8.27 4.27
N LYS A 182 -0.96 8.28 4.72
CA LYS A 182 -1.47 7.30 5.68
C LYS A 182 -1.52 5.89 5.10
N VAL A 183 -1.76 5.75 3.79
CA VAL A 183 -1.66 4.45 3.10
C VAL A 183 -0.22 3.93 3.15
N TYR A 184 0.75 4.79 2.82
CA TYR A 184 2.16 4.42 2.90
C TYR A 184 2.57 4.06 4.33
N LYS A 185 2.20 4.86 5.34
CA LYS A 185 2.50 4.57 6.75
C LYS A 185 1.88 3.24 7.23
N SER A 186 0.69 2.90 6.76
CA SER A 186 0.08 1.58 7.05
C SER A 186 0.92 0.43 6.51
N LEU A 187 1.44 0.57 5.28
CA LEU A 187 2.32 -0.44 4.67
C LEU A 187 3.69 -0.46 5.37
N LEU A 188 4.27 0.69 5.69
CA LEU A 188 5.54 0.80 6.42
C LEU A 188 5.45 0.10 7.79
N LYS A 189 4.33 0.23 8.50
CA LYS A 189 4.09 -0.48 9.77
C LYS A 189 4.25 -1.99 9.62
N ILE A 190 3.69 -2.58 8.54
CA ILE A 190 3.84 -4.00 8.25
C ILE A 190 5.32 -4.34 8.03
N GLY A 191 6.04 -3.54 7.23
CA GLY A 191 7.46 -3.74 6.96
C GLY A 191 8.33 -3.69 8.22
N LEU A 192 8.15 -2.67 9.06
CA LEU A 192 8.89 -2.55 10.32
C LEU A 192 8.50 -3.63 11.33
N SER A 193 7.26 -4.14 11.29
CA SER A 193 6.84 -5.26 12.12
C SER A 193 7.57 -6.56 11.74
N LEU A 194 7.75 -6.80 10.44
CA LEU A 194 8.49 -7.96 9.91
C LEU A 194 10.00 -7.84 10.05
N LEU A 195 10.55 -6.63 10.17
CA LEU A 195 11.98 -6.42 10.34
C LEU A 195 12.47 -7.18 11.59
N PRO A 196 13.56 -7.96 11.52
CA PRO A 196 14.13 -8.58 12.72
C PRO A 196 14.59 -7.52 13.75
N THR A 197 14.35 -7.78 15.03
CA THR A 197 14.49 -6.77 16.10
C THR A 197 15.94 -6.32 16.32
N GLU A 198 16.92 -7.14 15.94
CA GLU A 198 18.35 -6.77 15.97
C GLU A 198 18.67 -5.57 15.06
N PHE A 199 17.80 -5.28 14.07
CA PHE A 199 17.95 -4.15 13.16
C PHE A 199 17.24 -2.88 13.63
N ASP A 200 16.45 -2.93 14.71
CA ASP A 200 15.67 -1.78 15.19
C ASP A 200 16.58 -0.59 15.55
N LYS A 201 17.75 -0.88 16.12
CA LYS A 201 18.75 0.12 16.51
C LYS A 201 19.30 0.94 15.34
N PHE A 202 19.19 0.41 14.12
CA PHE A 202 19.62 1.06 12.88
C PHE A 202 18.45 1.69 12.11
N ASN A 203 17.23 1.67 12.65
CA ASN A 203 16.03 2.15 11.95
C ASN A 203 15.21 3.11 12.81
N LYS A 204 15.86 3.82 13.74
CA LYS A 204 15.20 4.66 14.74
C LYS A 204 14.43 5.80 14.09
N GLU A 205 14.97 6.40 13.02
CA GLU A 205 14.26 7.46 12.31
C GLU A 205 13.03 6.93 11.56
N SER A 206 13.08 5.70 11.03
CA SER A 206 11.89 5.04 10.44
C SER A 206 10.78 4.88 11.47
N PHE A 207 11.12 4.44 12.70
CA PHE A 207 10.15 4.34 13.80
C PHE A 207 9.65 5.71 14.26
N ALA A 208 10.54 6.70 14.40
CA ALA A 208 10.19 8.07 14.78
C ALA A 208 9.26 8.72 13.75
N TRP A 209 9.54 8.56 12.46
CA TRP A 209 8.72 9.08 11.37
C TRP A 209 7.36 8.38 11.26
N LEU A 210 7.33 7.05 11.40
CA LEU A 210 6.08 6.30 11.44
C LEU A 210 5.17 6.74 12.59
N THR A 211 5.75 7.22 13.70
CA THR A 211 5.02 7.66 14.89
C THR A 211 4.86 9.17 15.02
N ASN A 212 5.14 9.93 13.95
CA ASN A 212 5.08 11.41 13.90
C ASN A 212 5.96 12.11 14.98
N ARG A 213 7.03 11.47 15.45
CA ARG A 213 8.07 12.13 16.27
C ARG A 213 9.12 12.85 15.42
N GLN A 214 9.10 12.62 14.11
CA GLN A 214 9.94 13.25 13.11
C GLN A 214 9.10 13.48 11.86
N ASP A 215 9.14 14.69 11.31
CA ASP A 215 8.35 15.07 10.13
C ASP A 215 9.14 14.86 8.82
N ASP A 216 10.46 15.08 8.88
CA ASP A 216 11.33 15.03 7.71
C ASP A 216 12.11 13.72 7.66
N LEU A 217 11.75 12.86 6.70
CA LEU A 217 12.55 11.71 6.30
C LEU A 217 12.51 11.64 4.78
N SER A 218 13.66 11.81 4.12
CA SER A 218 13.76 11.85 2.66
C SER A 218 13.94 10.44 2.11
N PHE A 219 12.90 9.88 1.51
CA PHE A 219 12.93 8.58 0.85
C PHE A 219 11.73 8.44 -0.11
N ILE A 220 11.68 7.32 -0.83
CA ILE A 220 10.60 7.03 -1.78
C ILE A 220 9.35 6.56 -1.05
N THR A 221 8.35 7.44 -0.96
CA THR A 221 7.00 7.11 -0.49
C THR A 221 6.05 6.75 -1.64
N HIS A 222 6.47 5.79 -2.46
CA HIS A 222 5.70 5.32 -3.62
C HIS A 222 5.34 3.86 -3.46
N ALA A 223 4.19 3.47 -4.03
CA ALA A 223 3.80 2.08 -4.14
C ALA A 223 3.71 1.65 -5.60
N PHE A 224 4.15 0.41 -5.85
CA PHE A 224 4.06 -0.25 -7.14
C PHE A 224 3.11 -1.43 -6.97
N VAL A 225 2.05 -1.48 -7.78
CA VAL A 225 0.96 -2.44 -7.60
C VAL A 225 0.77 -3.25 -8.87
N SER A 226 0.98 -4.56 -8.77
CA SER A 226 0.59 -5.52 -9.80
C SER A 226 -0.80 -6.05 -9.49
N THR A 227 -1.69 -6.02 -10.48
CA THR A 227 -3.02 -6.64 -10.39
C THR A 227 -3.01 -7.96 -11.15
N LEU A 228 -3.25 -9.05 -10.43
CA LEU A 228 -3.33 -10.40 -10.95
C LEU A 228 -4.69 -10.65 -11.61
N LYS A 229 -4.71 -11.45 -12.66
CA LYS A 229 -5.92 -11.82 -13.41
C LYS A 229 -6.49 -13.17 -13.01
N ARG A 230 -5.63 -14.13 -12.65
CA ARG A 230 -6.02 -15.52 -12.38
C ARG A 230 -5.96 -15.85 -10.90
N ARG A 231 -5.03 -15.22 -10.17
CA ARG A 231 -4.84 -15.48 -8.73
C ARG A 231 -5.61 -14.49 -7.85
N CYS A 232 -6.29 -15.06 -6.83
CA CYS A 232 -6.84 -14.32 -5.70
C CYS A 232 -6.29 -14.90 -4.39
N PHE A 233 -5.71 -14.05 -3.54
CA PHE A 233 -5.25 -14.32 -2.19
C PHE A 233 -6.39 -14.03 -1.20
N THR A 234 -7.03 -15.09 -0.72
CA THR A 234 -8.08 -15.00 0.32
C THR A 234 -7.50 -14.74 1.70
N THR A 235 -6.28 -15.23 1.94
CA THR A 235 -5.47 -14.93 3.14
C THR A 235 -4.33 -14.02 2.72
N PRO A 236 -4.18 -12.85 3.36
CA PRO A 236 -3.12 -11.91 3.02
C PRO A 236 -1.76 -12.45 3.48
N SER A 237 -0.70 -12.00 2.83
CA SER A 237 0.67 -12.26 3.28
C SER A 237 1.58 -11.08 3.01
N ALA A 238 2.66 -10.96 3.76
CA ALA A 238 3.72 -10.01 3.46
C ALA A 238 5.10 -10.63 3.61
N ASP A 239 6.00 -10.23 2.74
CA ASP A 239 7.40 -10.67 2.70
C ASP A 239 8.30 -9.42 2.73
N LEU A 240 9.30 -9.45 3.59
CA LEU A 240 10.33 -8.41 3.71
C LEU A 240 11.64 -8.92 3.14
N TYR A 241 12.15 -8.21 2.14
CA TYR A 241 13.40 -8.50 1.48
C TYR A 241 14.47 -7.47 1.85
N LYS A 242 15.73 -7.92 1.89
CA LYS A 242 16.91 -7.06 2.04
C LYS A 242 17.78 -7.13 0.79
N ALA A 243 18.35 -6.00 0.39
CA ALA A 243 19.34 -5.96 -0.69
C ALA A 243 20.61 -6.72 -0.27
N LYS A 244 21.08 -7.63 -1.12
CA LYS A 244 22.37 -8.32 -0.94
C LYS A 244 23.54 -7.35 -1.11
N ASN A 245 23.39 -6.37 -1.99
CA ASN A 245 24.34 -5.29 -2.22
C ASN A 245 23.56 -3.98 -2.46
N ILE A 246 23.81 -2.97 -1.63
CA ILE A 246 23.09 -1.69 -1.67
C ILE A 246 23.72 -0.74 -2.69
N PHE A 247 25.04 -0.82 -2.87
CA PHE A 247 25.79 0.12 -3.70
C PHE A 247 26.62 -0.59 -4.77
N THR A 248 26.76 0.11 -5.88
CA THR A 248 27.80 -0.09 -6.90
C THR A 248 28.46 1.27 -7.17
N ASP A 249 29.42 1.31 -8.10
CA ASP A 249 30.06 2.56 -8.49
C ASP A 249 29.07 3.60 -9.03
N LYS A 250 27.99 3.16 -9.70
CA LYS A 250 27.06 4.05 -10.41
C LYS A 250 25.64 4.06 -9.85
N GLN A 251 25.24 2.99 -9.17
CA GLN A 251 23.86 2.75 -8.78
C GLN A 251 23.75 2.47 -7.29
N GLU A 252 22.63 2.90 -6.72
CA GLU A 252 22.20 2.51 -5.39
C GLU A 252 20.83 1.84 -5.48
N PHE A 253 20.58 0.94 -4.54
CA PHE A 253 19.38 0.12 -4.48
C PHE A 253 18.69 0.33 -3.12
N PRO A 254 17.36 0.31 -3.06
CA PRO A 254 16.65 0.31 -1.79
C PRO A 254 17.14 -0.82 -0.88
N GLU A 255 17.40 -0.51 0.39
CA GLU A 255 17.90 -1.50 1.35
C GLU A 255 16.85 -2.57 1.66
N TYR A 256 15.61 -2.15 1.94
CA TYR A 256 14.51 -3.04 2.30
C TYR A 256 13.31 -2.86 1.36
N ILE A 257 12.72 -3.98 0.95
CA ILE A 257 11.53 -4.03 0.11
C ILE A 257 10.45 -4.82 0.82
N LEU A 258 9.27 -4.22 0.97
CA LEU A 258 8.08 -4.92 1.45
C LEU A 258 7.21 -5.30 0.26
N ILE A 259 6.83 -6.57 0.20
CA ILE A 259 5.82 -7.11 -0.72
C ILE A 259 4.60 -7.54 0.08
N VAL A 260 3.42 -6.99 -0.22
CA VAL A 260 2.14 -7.35 0.43
C VAL A 260 1.19 -7.92 -0.62
N CYS A 261 0.73 -9.15 -0.40
CA CYS A 261 -0.20 -9.86 -1.28
C CYS A 261 -1.57 -9.97 -0.60
N PHE A 262 -2.63 -9.54 -1.28
CA PHE A 262 -4.02 -9.69 -0.81
C PHE A 262 -4.98 -9.56 -2.00
N ALA A 263 -6.16 -10.19 -1.94
CA ALA A 263 -7.09 -10.20 -3.07
C ALA A 263 -6.34 -10.55 -4.37
N ASN A 264 -6.46 -9.79 -5.44
CA ASN A 264 -5.61 -9.95 -6.62
C ASN A 264 -4.49 -8.89 -6.73
N GLN A 265 -4.09 -8.29 -5.61
CA GLN A 265 -3.12 -7.21 -5.56
C GLN A 265 -1.80 -7.70 -4.98
N ILE A 266 -0.69 -7.28 -5.60
CA ILE A 266 0.65 -7.36 -5.04
C ILE A 266 1.17 -5.94 -4.94
N VAL A 267 1.32 -5.45 -3.72
CA VAL A 267 1.79 -4.09 -3.42
C VAL A 267 3.24 -4.17 -2.99
N GLN A 268 4.11 -3.44 -3.70
CA GLN A 268 5.50 -3.25 -3.36
C GLN A 268 5.74 -1.82 -2.86
N ILE A 269 6.41 -1.69 -1.72
CA ILE A 269 6.99 -0.42 -1.27
C ILE A 269 8.46 -0.62 -0.89
N PHE A 270 9.19 0.50 -0.86
CA PHE A 270 10.56 0.57 -0.39
C PHE A 270 10.57 1.25 0.96
N LEU A 271 11.19 0.66 1.99
CA LEU A 271 11.33 1.29 3.29
C LEU A 271 12.43 2.36 3.25
N PRO A 272 12.47 3.30 4.21
CA PRO A 272 13.62 4.19 4.37
C PRO A 272 14.91 3.38 4.60
N PHE A 273 16.03 3.95 4.17
CA PHE A 273 17.35 3.40 4.50
C PHE A 273 17.58 3.41 6.00
N SER A 274 18.35 2.43 6.48
CA SER A 274 18.87 2.44 7.84
C SER A 274 19.67 3.71 8.12
N ASP A 275 19.70 4.09 9.39
CA ASP A 275 20.24 5.35 9.88
C ASP A 275 21.71 5.54 9.49
N GLU A 276 22.47 4.44 9.39
CA GLU A 276 23.89 4.43 9.03
C GLU A 276 24.14 4.71 7.54
N LEU A 277 23.13 4.55 6.68
CA LEU A 277 23.28 4.68 5.23
C LEU A 277 22.86 6.04 4.68
N LYS A 278 22.29 6.92 5.50
CA LYS A 278 21.76 8.24 5.06
C LYS A 278 22.82 9.12 4.39
N ASP A 279 24.03 9.14 4.93
CA ASP A 279 25.14 9.94 4.38
C ASP A 279 25.72 9.34 3.09
N VAL A 280 25.53 8.03 2.89
CA VAL A 280 26.05 7.30 1.73
C VAL A 280 25.14 7.48 0.52
N THR A 281 23.83 7.65 0.74
CA THR A 281 22.81 7.94 -0.27
C THR A 281 22.74 9.45 -0.56
N ASN A 282 23.86 10.06 -0.95
CA ASN A 282 23.98 11.50 -1.18
C ASN A 282 23.58 11.95 -2.60
N GLY A 283 22.81 11.14 -3.33
CA GLY A 283 22.34 11.44 -4.68
C GLY A 283 23.42 11.39 -5.78
N LYS A 284 24.66 11.00 -5.46
CA LYS A 284 25.72 10.77 -6.46
C LYS A 284 25.46 9.53 -7.33
N ARG A 285 24.73 8.55 -6.79
CA ARG A 285 24.37 7.31 -7.50
C ARG A 285 22.96 7.39 -8.01
N GLN A 286 22.70 6.71 -9.11
CA GLN A 286 21.34 6.54 -9.61
C GLN A 286 20.61 5.51 -8.74
N LEU A 287 19.52 5.92 -8.11
CA LEU A 287 18.63 5.00 -7.42
C LEU A 287 17.86 4.13 -8.43
N VAL A 288 18.06 2.82 -8.35
CA VAL A 288 17.44 1.83 -9.23
C VAL A 288 16.40 1.03 -8.45
N LEU A 289 15.16 1.07 -8.93
CA LEU A 289 14.03 0.37 -8.31
C LEU A 289 13.78 -0.95 -9.03
N ASN A 290 14.22 -2.05 -8.41
CA ASN A 290 13.92 -3.37 -8.90
C ASN A 290 12.51 -3.79 -8.46
N LEU A 291 11.63 -3.97 -9.45
CA LEU A 291 10.24 -4.37 -9.20
C LEU A 291 10.14 -5.88 -9.04
N PHE A 292 9.37 -6.30 -8.05
CA PHE A 292 9.07 -7.69 -7.78
C PHE A 292 8.22 -8.24 -8.93
N PRO A 293 8.61 -9.37 -9.54
CA PRO A 293 7.89 -9.94 -10.67
C PRO A 293 6.65 -10.72 -10.18
N GLY A 294 5.74 -10.04 -9.48
CA GLY A 294 4.58 -10.65 -8.82
C GLY A 294 3.62 -11.36 -9.77
N VAL A 295 3.66 -10.99 -11.05
CA VAL A 295 2.96 -11.67 -12.14
C VAL A 295 3.34 -13.15 -12.30
N ALA A 296 4.48 -13.59 -11.76
CA ALA A 296 4.85 -15.00 -11.70
C ALA A 296 3.80 -15.85 -10.96
N TYR A 297 3.02 -15.25 -10.05
CA TYR A 297 1.91 -15.91 -9.37
C TYR A 297 0.71 -16.21 -10.27
N ASP A 298 0.57 -15.56 -11.42
CA ASP A 298 -0.54 -15.75 -12.36
C ASP A 298 -0.37 -16.96 -13.29
N LYS A 299 0.75 -17.71 -13.19
CA LYS A 299 1.06 -18.89 -14.02
C LYS A 299 0.80 -18.62 -15.51
N ILE A 300 1.52 -17.63 -16.01
CA ILE A 300 1.37 -17.11 -17.36
C ILE A 300 1.86 -18.15 -18.38
N GLU A 301 0.96 -18.67 -19.21
CA GLU A 301 1.27 -19.65 -20.26
C GLU A 301 1.72 -18.98 -21.57
N GLU A 302 1.28 -17.74 -21.82
CA GLU A 302 1.58 -16.99 -23.04
C GLU A 302 2.13 -15.58 -22.72
N PRO A 303 3.05 -15.03 -23.54
CA PRO A 303 3.53 -13.67 -23.35
C PRO A 303 2.39 -12.66 -23.29
N GLN A 304 2.25 -11.95 -22.17
CA GLN A 304 1.25 -10.91 -22.01
C GLN A 304 1.86 -9.60 -21.52
N THR A 305 1.26 -8.49 -21.96
CA THR A 305 1.57 -7.17 -21.40
C THR A 305 0.98 -7.06 -20.01
N LEU A 306 1.83 -6.67 -19.07
CA LEU A 306 1.49 -6.53 -17.67
C LEU A 306 1.67 -5.08 -17.26
N GLU A 307 0.68 -4.54 -16.57
CA GLU A 307 0.73 -3.18 -16.05
C GLU A 307 1.09 -3.24 -14.56
N ILE A 308 2.17 -2.56 -14.19
CA ILE A 308 2.47 -2.26 -12.79
C ILE A 308 2.05 -0.81 -12.56
N LYS A 309 1.00 -0.62 -11.76
CA LYS A 309 0.49 0.71 -11.44
C LYS A 309 1.39 1.38 -10.42
N TYR A 310 1.69 2.64 -10.66
CA TYR A 310 2.48 3.47 -9.76
C TYR A 310 1.56 4.42 -8.99
N PHE A 311 1.75 4.51 -7.68
CA PHE A 311 1.01 5.41 -6.80
C PHE A 311 1.97 6.31 -6.03
N ASN A 312 1.78 7.62 -6.17
CA ASN A 312 2.42 8.60 -5.30
C ASN A 312 1.68 8.68 -3.96
N LEU A 313 2.32 8.16 -2.92
CA LEU A 313 1.78 8.16 -1.57
C LEU A 313 2.47 9.20 -0.67
N SER A 314 3.20 10.18 -1.21
CA SER A 314 3.83 11.25 -0.43
C SER A 314 2.85 12.30 0.10
N ILE A 315 1.61 12.30 -0.39
CA ILE A 315 0.65 13.37 -0.15
C ILE A 315 0.08 13.26 1.27
N GLY A 316 0.42 14.24 2.13
CA GLY A 316 -0.02 14.33 3.53
C GLY A 316 -1.42 14.93 3.73
N THR A 317 -2.08 15.40 2.66
CA THR A 317 -3.42 15.98 2.70
C THR A 317 -4.48 15.03 2.12
N SER A 318 -5.74 15.27 2.47
CA SER A 318 -6.84 14.48 1.94
C SER A 318 -7.06 14.76 0.46
N ILE A 319 -7.16 13.71 -0.35
CA ILE A 319 -7.47 13.80 -1.79
C ILE A 319 -8.75 13.03 -2.11
N THR A 320 -9.31 13.28 -3.30
CA THR A 320 -10.32 12.41 -3.89
C THR A 320 -9.77 11.80 -5.17
N GLU A 321 -10.04 10.52 -5.39
CA GLU A 321 -9.57 9.77 -6.54
C GLU A 321 -10.74 8.97 -7.13
N ASN A 322 -10.82 8.93 -8.45
CA ASN A 322 -11.68 7.99 -9.17
C ASN A 322 -10.85 6.81 -9.63
N HIS A 323 -11.39 5.62 -9.44
CA HIS A 323 -10.72 4.40 -9.84
C HIS A 323 -11.59 3.63 -10.83
N LYS A 324 -11.13 3.53 -12.07
CA LYS A 324 -11.83 2.80 -13.13
C LYS A 324 -11.37 1.34 -13.15
N ILE A 325 -12.30 0.39 -13.15
CA ILE A 325 -12.05 -1.03 -13.34
C ILE A 325 -12.86 -1.50 -14.56
N SER A 326 -12.19 -2.18 -15.47
CA SER A 326 -12.77 -2.75 -16.67
C SER A 326 -12.97 -4.26 -16.51
N PHE A 327 -14.14 -4.74 -16.89
CA PHE A 327 -14.52 -6.15 -16.87
C PHE A 327 -14.85 -6.57 -18.30
N SER A 328 -14.46 -7.78 -18.70
CA SER A 328 -14.94 -8.42 -19.93
C SER A 328 -16.04 -9.42 -19.60
N TYR A 329 -16.99 -9.62 -20.51
CA TYR A 329 -18.04 -10.63 -20.38
C TYR A 329 -18.18 -11.47 -21.65
N GLU A 330 -18.65 -12.71 -21.51
CA GLU A 330 -18.98 -13.57 -22.66
C GLU A 330 -20.42 -13.33 -23.09
N ASP A 331 -21.34 -13.39 -22.13
CA ASP A 331 -22.78 -13.15 -22.29
C ASP A 331 -23.27 -12.12 -21.28
N ALA A 332 -24.27 -11.32 -21.66
CA ALA A 332 -24.90 -10.36 -20.79
C ALA A 332 -26.38 -10.16 -21.15
N VAL A 333 -27.23 -10.09 -20.13
CA VAL A 333 -28.60 -9.59 -20.25
C VAL A 333 -28.58 -8.11 -19.89
N ILE A 334 -28.72 -7.23 -20.88
CA ILE A 334 -28.59 -5.78 -20.72
C ILE A 334 -29.98 -5.15 -20.85
N ASN A 335 -30.53 -4.71 -19.71
CA ASN A 335 -31.77 -3.93 -19.66
C ASN A 335 -31.41 -2.49 -19.26
N ILE A 336 -31.23 -1.61 -20.23
CA ILE A 336 -30.99 -0.18 -19.99
C ILE A 336 -32.34 0.53 -20.02
N PRO A 337 -32.77 1.20 -18.94
CA PRO A 337 -33.97 2.04 -18.98
C PRO A 337 -33.81 3.12 -20.07
N PRO A 338 -34.89 3.49 -20.78
CA PRO A 338 -34.82 4.60 -21.72
C PRO A 338 -34.35 5.87 -21.00
N LYS A 339 -33.45 6.62 -21.67
CA LYS A 339 -32.86 7.86 -21.16
C LYS A 339 -33.90 8.95 -20.92
#